data_AF-A0A7K4ZYZ7-F1
#
_entry.id   AF-A0A7K4ZYZ7-F1
#
_cell.length_a   1.000
_cell.length_b   1.000
_cell.length_c   1.000
_cell.angle_alpha   90.00
_cell.angle_beta   90.00
_cell.angle_gamma   90.00
#
_symmetry.space_group_name_H-M   'P 1'
#
loop_
_entity.id
_entity.type
_entity.pdbx_description
1 polymer ?
#
loop_
_entity_poly.entity_id
_entity_poly.type
_entity_poly.pdbx_seq_one_letter_code
_entity_poly.pdbx_strand_id
1 'polypeptide(L)'
;SPCRYSLLAVFAATDGGITRVFPNKAADDWEEEPEPFNASFYRRSLDNKGYIFKPPYRDAGYRGLDLENNTIGILVSTAVELSIGGKTLKPAVVGVKLDLEAWAEKFKVLASNRTDRDQLGARRCDPSTSCEMDCEANNKDLICVLIDDGGFLVLSNQEDHWYQV
;
A
#
# COMPACT_ATOMS: atom_id res chain seq x y z
N SER A 1 12.46 0.61 -20.90
CA SER A 1 12.26 -0.27 -19.74
C SER A 1 10.80 -0.68 -19.72
N PRO A 2 10.43 -1.96 -19.56
CA PRO A 2 9.02 -2.32 -19.48
C PRO A 2 8.46 -1.68 -18.20
N CYS A 3 7.31 -1.02 -18.28
CA CYS A 3 6.57 -0.62 -17.09
C CYS A 3 6.26 -1.88 -16.29
N ARG A 4 6.99 -2.14 -15.20
CA ARG A 4 6.50 -3.07 -14.17
C ARG A 4 5.16 -2.49 -13.69
N TYR A 5 4.09 -3.27 -13.80
CA TYR A 5 2.76 -2.82 -13.41
C TYR A 5 2.79 -2.53 -11.90
N SER A 6 2.64 -1.27 -11.49
CA SER A 6 2.58 -0.89 -10.07
C SER A 6 1.30 -1.38 -9.36
N LEU A 7 0.44 -2.08 -10.10
CA LEU A 7 -0.82 -2.66 -9.69
C LEU A 7 -0.80 -4.15 -10.05
N LEU A 8 -0.95 -4.99 -9.04
CA LEU A 8 -1.06 -6.44 -9.16
C LEU A 8 -2.49 -6.87 -9.46
N ALA A 9 -3.46 -6.18 -8.84
CA ALA A 9 -4.88 -6.45 -9.03
C ALA A 9 -5.74 -5.22 -8.74
N VAL A 10 -6.97 -5.25 -9.25
CA VAL A 10 -8.09 -4.41 -8.81
C VAL A 10 -9.23 -5.32 -8.35
N PHE A 11 -10.02 -4.89 -7.39
CA PHE A 11 -11.12 -5.68 -6.88
C PHE A 11 -12.33 -4.85 -6.46
N ALA A 12 -13.48 -5.52 -6.40
CA ALA A 12 -14.72 -5.01 -5.84
C ALA A 12 -15.37 -6.10 -5.00
N ALA A 13 -15.57 -5.81 -3.72
CA ALA A 13 -16.32 -6.61 -2.75
C ALA A 13 -17.68 -5.93 -2.51
N THR A 14 -18.77 -6.66 -2.64
CA THR A 14 -20.13 -6.11 -2.53
C THR A 14 -20.87 -6.69 -1.34
N ASP A 15 -21.94 -6.02 -0.87
CA ASP A 15 -22.77 -6.55 0.24
C ASP A 15 -23.48 -7.87 -0.11
N GLY A 16 -23.52 -8.24 -1.39
CA GLY A 16 -24.10 -9.50 -1.89
C GLY A 16 -23.22 -10.72 -1.64
N GLY A 17 -22.15 -10.59 -0.85
CA GLY A 17 -21.25 -11.69 -0.50
C GLY A 17 -20.29 -12.09 -1.62
N ILE A 18 -20.02 -11.21 -2.59
CA ILE A 18 -19.18 -11.51 -3.75
C ILE A 18 -18.02 -10.52 -3.80
N THR A 19 -16.81 -11.08 -3.92
CA THR A 19 -15.60 -10.34 -4.30
C THR A 19 -15.19 -10.71 -5.72
N ARG A 20 -14.99 -9.70 -6.57
CA ARG A 20 -14.47 -9.86 -7.94
C ARG A 20 -13.08 -9.25 -8.01
N VAL A 21 -12.13 -10.01 -8.54
CA VAL A 21 -10.72 -9.63 -8.68
C VAL A 21 -10.34 -9.66 -10.16
N PHE A 22 -9.57 -8.67 -10.60
CA PHE A 22 -9.05 -8.56 -11.96
C PHE A 22 -7.54 -8.23 -11.94
N PRO A 23 -6.73 -8.82 -12.82
CA PRO A 23 -7.08 -9.82 -13.84
C PRO A 23 -7.41 -11.19 -13.23
N ASN A 24 -8.02 -12.09 -14.00
CA ASN A 24 -8.41 -13.43 -13.53
C ASN A 24 -7.24 -14.20 -12.90
N LYS A 25 -6.03 -14.06 -13.45
CA LYS A 25 -4.82 -14.66 -12.86
C LYS A 25 -4.60 -14.22 -11.40
N ALA A 26 -4.86 -12.97 -11.07
CA ALA A 26 -4.74 -12.48 -9.70
C ALA A 26 -5.89 -12.92 -8.78
N ALA A 27 -7.00 -13.40 -9.36
CA ALA A 27 -8.09 -14.02 -8.60
C ALA A 27 -7.71 -15.43 -8.13
N ASP A 28 -6.88 -16.15 -8.90
CA ASP A 28 -6.38 -17.47 -8.52
C ASP A 28 -5.44 -17.40 -7.30
N ASP A 29 -4.65 -16.32 -7.21
CA ASP A 29 -3.70 -16.04 -6.11
C ASP A 29 -4.32 -15.11 -5.02
N TRP A 30 -5.65 -15.06 -4.93
CA TRP A 30 -6.35 -14.19 -3.98
C TRP A 30 -6.46 -14.84 -2.60
N GLU A 31 -5.62 -14.36 -1.68
CA GLU A 31 -5.50 -14.92 -0.31
C GLU A 31 -6.46 -14.28 0.72
N GLU A 32 -7.20 -13.24 0.34
CA GLU A 32 -8.14 -12.59 1.26
C GLU A 32 -9.44 -13.40 1.41
N GLU A 33 -10.13 -13.18 2.52
CA GLU A 33 -11.43 -13.79 2.80
C GLU A 33 -12.40 -13.58 1.62
N PRO A 34 -12.94 -14.65 1.01
CA PRO A 34 -13.84 -14.55 -0.13
C PRO A 34 -15.21 -13.99 0.28
N GLU A 35 -15.55 -14.09 1.57
CA GLU A 35 -16.74 -13.47 2.18
C GLU A 35 -16.39 -12.06 2.69
N PRO A 36 -16.85 -10.98 2.01
CA PRO A 36 -16.77 -9.59 2.47
C PRO A 36 -16.99 -9.37 3.98
N PHE A 37 -17.98 -9.96 4.63
CA PHE A 37 -18.26 -9.67 6.05
C PHE A 37 -17.23 -10.28 7.01
N ASN A 38 -16.47 -11.28 6.56
CA ASN A 38 -15.31 -11.82 7.28
C ASN A 38 -14.01 -11.07 6.94
N ALA A 39 -13.95 -10.41 5.78
CA ALA A 39 -12.77 -9.70 5.32
C ALA A 39 -12.48 -8.41 6.12
N SER A 40 -11.26 -8.29 6.65
CA SER A 40 -10.86 -7.13 7.45
C SER A 40 -10.84 -5.83 6.65
N PHE A 41 -10.37 -5.86 5.40
CA PHE A 41 -10.33 -4.70 4.51
C PHE A 41 -11.74 -4.15 4.24
N TYR A 42 -12.73 -5.03 4.13
CA TYR A 42 -14.12 -4.67 3.84
C TYR A 42 -14.72 -3.91 5.03
N ARG A 43 -14.65 -4.48 6.23
CA ARG A 43 -15.18 -3.85 7.45
C ARG A 43 -14.49 -2.52 7.75
N ARG A 44 -13.15 -2.49 7.71
CA ARG A 44 -12.38 -1.24 7.95
C ARG A 44 -12.72 -0.14 6.96
N SER A 45 -12.93 -0.48 5.68
CA SER A 45 -13.32 0.49 4.66
C SER A 45 -14.72 1.05 4.88
N LEU A 46 -15.65 0.25 5.40
CA LEU A 46 -17.00 0.70 5.73
C LEU A 46 -17.03 1.63 6.94
N ASP A 47 -16.20 1.36 7.95
CA ASP A 47 -16.17 2.16 9.19
C ASP A 47 -15.43 3.50 9.03
N ASN A 48 -14.45 3.55 8.14
CA ASN A 48 -13.58 4.71 7.97
C ASN A 48 -13.92 5.55 6.73
N LYS A 49 -13.36 6.76 6.68
CA LYS A 49 -13.37 7.63 5.50
C LYS A 49 -11.98 7.67 4.89
N GLY A 50 -11.91 7.64 3.55
CA GLY A 50 -10.64 7.65 2.82
C GLY A 50 -10.17 6.25 2.43
N TYR A 51 -8.86 6.12 2.21
CA TYR A 51 -8.22 4.88 1.78
C TYR A 51 -7.64 4.14 2.97
N ILE A 52 -7.95 2.84 3.04
CA ILE A 52 -7.41 1.92 4.04
C ILE A 52 -6.33 1.09 3.41
N PHE A 53 -5.15 1.14 4.02
CA PHE A 53 -4.00 0.33 3.68
C PHE A 53 -4.01 -0.90 4.59
N LYS A 54 -3.86 -2.08 4.00
CA LYS A 54 -3.63 -3.32 4.71
C LYS A 54 -2.29 -3.89 4.21
N PRO A 55 -1.25 -3.88 5.05
CA PRO A 55 0.00 -4.54 4.70
C PRO A 55 -0.20 -6.05 4.59
N PRO A 56 0.66 -6.76 3.82
CA PRO A 56 0.65 -8.22 3.76
C PRO A 56 0.79 -8.83 5.16
N TYR A 57 0.18 -9.99 5.40
CA TYR A 57 0.41 -10.73 6.65
C TYR A 57 1.56 -11.71 6.44
N ARG A 58 2.61 -11.64 7.26
CA ARG A 58 3.69 -12.63 7.26
C ARG A 58 3.67 -13.49 8.51
N ASP A 59 3.46 -14.79 8.32
CA ASP A 59 3.77 -15.78 9.34
C ASP A 59 5.29 -15.93 9.46
N ALA A 60 5.83 -15.84 10.69
CA ALA A 60 7.26 -15.98 10.96
C ALA A 60 7.86 -17.34 10.51
N GLY A 61 7.01 -18.33 10.22
CA GLY A 61 7.40 -19.65 9.71
C GLY A 61 7.39 -19.79 8.18
N TYR A 62 6.89 -18.81 7.43
CA TYR A 62 6.87 -18.82 5.96
C TYR A 62 8.30 -18.54 5.45
N ARG A 63 9.01 -19.63 5.14
CA ARG A 63 10.39 -19.63 4.65
C ARG A 63 10.55 -18.69 3.46
N GLY A 64 11.63 -17.92 3.44
CA GLY A 64 11.98 -16.99 2.36
C GLY A 64 12.23 -17.59 0.96
N LEU A 65 11.82 -18.84 0.73
CA LEU A 65 11.90 -19.52 -0.56
C LEU A 65 10.67 -19.28 -1.46
N ASP A 66 9.47 -19.05 -0.90
CA ASP A 66 8.28 -18.66 -1.71
C ASP A 66 8.29 -17.17 -2.09
N LEU A 67 9.13 -16.38 -1.39
CA LEU A 67 9.32 -14.94 -1.66
C LEU A 67 10.08 -14.66 -2.95
N GLU A 68 10.88 -15.62 -3.45
CA GLU A 68 11.57 -15.44 -4.73
C GLU A 68 10.61 -15.54 -5.93
N ASN A 69 9.42 -16.13 -5.75
CA ASN A 69 8.47 -16.35 -6.85
C ASN A 69 7.16 -15.54 -6.74
N ASN A 70 6.73 -15.11 -5.55
CA ASN A 70 5.49 -14.36 -5.38
C ASN A 70 5.70 -12.87 -5.09
N THR A 71 5.05 -12.02 -5.89
CA THR A 71 5.06 -10.58 -5.68
C THR A 71 4.21 -10.21 -4.46
N ILE A 72 4.85 -9.62 -3.45
CA ILE A 72 4.19 -9.17 -2.22
C ILE A 72 3.32 -7.95 -2.54
N GLY A 73 2.07 -7.96 -2.05
CA GLY A 73 1.11 -6.91 -2.36
C GLY A 73 0.59 -6.16 -1.13
N ILE A 74 0.53 -4.83 -1.22
CA ILE A 74 -0.20 -3.99 -0.24
C ILE A 74 -1.63 -3.83 -0.74
N LEU A 75 -2.62 -4.16 0.08
CA LEU A 75 -4.02 -3.97 -0.29
C LEU A 75 -4.47 -2.55 0.09
N VAL A 76 -5.05 -1.82 -0.86
CA VAL A 76 -5.63 -0.50 -0.64
C VAL A 76 -7.11 -0.55 -0.97
N SER A 77 -7.96 -0.08 -0.06
CA SER A 77 -9.41 -0.22 -0.18
C SER A 77 -10.15 1.03 0.28
N THR A 78 -11.34 1.25 -0.27
CA THR A 78 -12.23 2.32 0.15
C THR A 78 -13.69 1.93 -0.10
N ALA A 79 -14.60 2.41 0.75
CA ALA A 79 -16.02 2.20 0.56
C ALA A 79 -16.57 3.11 -0.55
N VAL A 80 -17.39 2.53 -1.42
CA VAL A 80 -18.20 3.29 -2.38
C VAL A 80 -19.30 3.97 -1.60
N GLU A 81 -19.25 5.29 -1.45
CA GLU A 81 -20.26 6.06 -0.73
C GLU A 81 -21.24 6.73 -1.72
N LEU A 82 -22.53 6.44 -1.58
CA LEU A 82 -23.60 7.00 -2.40
C LEU A 82 -24.60 7.74 -1.52
N SER A 83 -25.12 8.88 -2.00
CA SER A 83 -26.18 9.62 -1.32
C SER A 83 -27.44 9.66 -2.20
N ILE A 84 -28.51 9.00 -1.75
CA ILE A 84 -29.78 8.90 -2.47
C ILE A 84 -30.90 9.34 -1.52
N GLY A 85 -31.65 10.37 -1.91
CA GLY A 85 -32.78 10.87 -1.11
C GLY A 85 -32.39 11.32 0.30
N GLY A 86 -31.20 11.91 0.46
CA GLY A 86 -30.69 12.37 1.77
C GLY A 86 -30.18 11.26 2.69
N LYS A 87 -30.15 10.00 2.23
CA LYS A 87 -29.55 8.87 2.95
C LYS A 87 -28.23 8.47 2.31
N THR A 88 -27.22 8.24 3.14
CA THR A 88 -25.91 7.75 2.72
C THR A 88 -25.89 6.22 2.80
N LEU A 89 -25.41 5.58 1.74
CA LEU A 89 -25.29 4.14 1.58
C LEU A 89 -23.86 3.77 1.18
N LYS A 90 -23.38 2.61 1.63
CA LYS A 90 -22.08 2.06 1.26
C LYS A 90 -22.24 0.63 0.69
N PRO A 91 -22.68 0.47 -0.58
CA PRO A 91 -23.04 -0.85 -1.13
C PRO A 91 -21.85 -1.76 -1.46
N ALA A 92 -20.64 -1.20 -1.58
CA ALA A 92 -19.46 -1.95 -1.98
C ALA A 92 -18.19 -1.33 -1.42
N VAL A 93 -17.13 -2.13 -1.39
CA VAL A 93 -15.76 -1.72 -1.16
C VAL A 93 -14.95 -2.05 -2.40
N VAL A 94 -14.25 -1.06 -2.92
CA VAL A 94 -13.37 -1.21 -4.09
C VAL A 94 -11.93 -1.01 -3.67
N GLY A 95 -11.01 -1.60 -4.41
CA GLY A 95 -9.60 -1.45 -4.08
C GLY A 95 -8.65 -2.00 -5.11
N VAL A 96 -7.38 -1.93 -4.76
CA VAL A 96 -6.24 -2.39 -5.55
C VAL A 96 -5.25 -3.16 -4.69
N LYS A 97 -4.54 -4.10 -5.30
CA LYS A 97 -3.36 -4.73 -4.73
C LYS A 97 -2.14 -4.10 -5.39
N LEU A 98 -1.37 -3.34 -4.62
CA LEU A 98 -0.17 -2.62 -5.07
C LEU A 98 1.04 -3.54 -5.02
N ASP A 99 1.95 -3.43 -5.98
CA ASP A 99 3.25 -4.11 -5.92
C ASP A 99 4.15 -3.42 -4.87
N LEU A 100 4.53 -4.16 -3.82
CA LEU A 100 5.32 -3.61 -2.71
C LEU A 100 6.66 -3.04 -3.18
N GLU A 101 7.37 -3.75 -4.06
CA GLU A 101 8.69 -3.34 -4.55
C GLU A 101 8.57 -2.06 -5.39
N ALA A 102 7.61 -2.02 -6.31
CA ALA A 102 7.38 -0.86 -7.16
C ALA A 102 6.94 0.38 -6.36
N TRP A 103 6.20 0.20 -5.27
CA TRP A 103 5.74 1.29 -4.42
C TRP A 103 6.76 1.74 -3.39
N ALA A 104 7.62 0.85 -2.88
CA ALA A 104 8.74 1.22 -2.03
C ALA A 104 9.70 2.17 -2.78
N GLU A 105 9.98 1.90 -4.05
CA GLU A 105 10.80 2.80 -4.89
C GLU A 105 10.14 4.17 -5.09
N LYS A 106 8.82 4.21 -5.32
CA LYS A 106 8.08 5.48 -5.43
C LYS A 106 8.07 6.25 -4.10
N PHE A 107 7.92 5.55 -2.98
CA PHE A 107 7.97 6.16 -1.64
C PHE A 107 9.32 6.79 -1.36
N LYS A 108 10.43 6.10 -1.66
CA LYS A 108 11.78 6.66 -1.54
C LYS A 108 11.93 7.96 -2.32
N VAL A 109 11.43 8.01 -3.56
CA VAL A 109 11.46 9.22 -4.38
C VAL A 109 10.63 10.35 -3.76
N LEU A 110 9.37 10.08 -3.37
CA LEU A 110 8.47 11.08 -2.80
C LEU A 110 8.93 11.60 -1.44
N ALA A 111 9.61 10.76 -0.67
CA ALA A 111 10.12 11.08 0.64
C ALA A 111 11.55 11.64 0.61
N SER A 112 12.13 11.83 -0.59
CA SER A 112 13.46 12.43 -0.79
C SER A 112 13.36 13.80 -1.45
N ASN A 113 14.33 14.68 -1.18
CA ASN A 113 14.41 16.03 -1.74
C ASN A 113 14.91 16.06 -3.21
N ARG A 114 14.54 15.06 -4.02
CA ARG A 114 14.94 14.95 -5.44
C ARG A 114 13.78 15.25 -6.38
N THR A 115 13.19 16.43 -6.25
CA THR A 115 12.21 16.95 -7.24
C THR A 115 12.86 17.62 -8.46
N ASP A 116 14.18 17.83 -8.47
CA ASP A 116 14.85 18.51 -9.57
C ASP A 116 16.08 17.74 -10.07
N ARG A 117 16.11 17.47 -11.39
CA ARG A 117 17.04 16.54 -12.04
C ARG A 117 18.45 17.13 -12.24
N ASP A 118 18.70 18.37 -11.81
CA ASP A 118 19.86 19.17 -12.26
C ASP A 118 20.69 19.85 -11.17
N GLN A 119 20.69 19.39 -9.91
CA GLN A 119 21.54 20.03 -8.88
C GLN A 119 22.70 19.15 -8.41
N LEU A 120 23.86 19.42 -9.03
CA LEU A 120 25.22 18.99 -8.70
C LEU A 120 25.74 19.50 -7.34
N GLY A 121 24.87 19.74 -6.36
CA GLY A 121 25.24 20.26 -5.05
C GLY A 121 24.41 19.61 -3.95
N ALA A 122 25.09 19.07 -2.94
CA ALA A 122 24.46 18.62 -1.70
C ALA A 122 23.69 19.79 -1.06
N ARG A 123 22.37 19.85 -1.27
CA ARG A 123 21.49 20.75 -0.52
C ARG A 123 21.39 20.22 0.90
N ARG A 124 22.40 20.54 1.72
CA ARG A 124 22.29 20.49 3.17
C ARG A 124 21.27 21.54 3.57
N CYS A 125 20.25 21.12 4.30
CA CYS A 125 19.19 21.98 4.77
C CYS A 125 19.74 23.23 5.48
N ASP A 126 19.25 24.40 5.08
CA ASP A 126 19.55 25.67 5.73
C ASP A 126 18.78 25.75 7.06
N PRO A 127 19.36 26.23 8.18
CA PRO A 127 18.70 26.26 9.48
C PRO A 127 17.40 27.07 9.53
N SER A 128 17.13 27.91 8.52
CA SER A 128 15.97 28.81 8.47
C SER A 128 14.79 28.29 7.64
N THR A 129 14.96 27.17 6.92
CA THR A 129 13.89 26.52 6.14
C THR A 129 13.57 25.16 6.72
N SER A 130 12.29 24.78 6.79
CA SER A 130 11.91 23.44 7.23
C SER A 130 12.54 22.44 6.27
N CYS A 131 13.50 21.65 6.75
CA CYS A 131 14.10 20.56 5.99
C CYS A 131 13.00 19.54 5.68
N GLU A 132 12.44 19.64 4.48
CA GLU A 132 11.49 18.68 3.95
C GLU A 132 12.24 17.35 3.74
N MET A 133 11.64 16.26 4.21
CA MET A 133 12.28 14.98 4.54
C MET A 133 13.28 14.49 3.48
N ASP A 134 14.45 14.02 3.92
CA ASP A 134 15.48 13.43 3.05
C ASP A 134 15.60 11.92 3.31
N CYS A 135 14.56 11.17 2.94
CA CYS A 135 14.45 9.73 3.15
C CYS A 135 15.19 8.94 2.07
N GLU A 136 16.50 9.19 1.94
CA GLU A 136 17.35 8.39 1.07
C GLU A 136 17.26 6.89 1.45
N ALA A 137 17.40 6.02 0.44
CA ALA A 137 17.35 4.59 0.64
C ALA A 137 18.49 4.13 1.56
N ASN A 138 18.17 3.31 2.57
CA ASN A 138 19.15 2.77 3.53
C ASN A 138 19.99 3.85 4.25
N ASN A 139 19.40 5.03 4.49
CA ASN A 139 20.05 6.08 5.28
C ASN A 139 20.23 5.61 6.73
N LYS A 140 21.45 5.74 7.27
CA LYS A 140 21.79 5.30 8.63
C LYS A 140 21.35 6.28 9.72
N ASP A 141 21.16 7.54 9.35
CA ASP A 141 20.87 8.63 10.28
C ASP A 141 19.36 8.94 10.35
N LEU A 142 18.58 8.53 9.34
CA LEU A 142 17.14 8.79 9.25
C LEU A 142 16.35 7.57 8.76
N ILE A 143 15.37 7.15 9.57
CA ILE A 143 14.40 6.11 9.24
C ILE A 143 13.06 6.78 8.92
N CYS A 144 12.52 6.48 7.74
CA CYS A 144 11.24 6.95 7.27
C CYS A 144 10.30 5.77 7.05
N VAL A 145 9.07 5.91 7.53
CA VAL A 145 8.06 4.87 7.51
C VAL A 145 6.71 5.46 7.13
N LEU A 146 5.92 4.68 6.38
CA LEU A 146 4.50 4.90 6.19
C LEU A 146 3.76 3.92 7.09
N ILE A 147 2.85 4.41 7.91
CA ILE A 147 2.08 3.62 8.88
C ILE A 147 0.59 3.84 8.59
N ASP A 148 -0.23 2.78 8.69
CA ASP A 148 -1.68 2.88 8.58
C ASP A 148 -2.33 3.40 9.88
N ASP A 149 -3.65 3.62 9.87
CA ASP A 149 -4.42 4.07 11.02
C ASP A 149 -4.50 3.05 12.17
N GLY A 150 -4.17 1.79 11.90
CA GLY A 150 -4.04 0.72 12.89
C GLY A 150 -2.66 0.61 13.53
N GLY A 151 -1.70 1.44 13.10
CA GLY A 151 -0.31 1.40 13.58
C GLY A 151 0.56 0.35 12.88
N PHE A 152 0.10 -0.23 11.77
CA PHE A 152 0.87 -1.21 11.01
C PHE A 152 1.82 -0.52 10.03
N LEU A 153 3.06 -1.02 9.96
CA LEU A 153 4.04 -0.56 8.99
C LEU A 153 3.59 -0.95 7.57
N VAL A 154 3.52 0.02 6.65
CA VAL A 154 3.11 -0.18 5.26
C VAL A 154 4.30 -0.12 4.32
N LEU A 155 5.20 0.86 4.51
CA LEU A 155 6.43 1.04 3.71
C LEU A 155 7.55 1.60 4.60
N SER A 156 8.80 1.34 4.22
CA SER A 156 9.98 1.95 4.85
C SER A 156 11.04 2.30 3.80
N ASN A 157 11.88 3.30 4.11
CA ASN A 157 13.09 3.61 3.34
C ASN A 157 14.25 2.63 3.62
N GLN A 158 14.14 1.84 4.70
CA GLN A 158 15.10 0.81 5.03
C GLN A 158 14.75 -0.48 4.30
N GLU A 159 15.75 -1.03 3.61
CA GLU A 159 15.62 -2.28 2.88
C GLU A 159 15.24 -3.36 3.87
N ASP A 160 16.03 -3.71 4.89
CA ASP A 160 15.69 -4.75 5.89
C ASP A 160 14.27 -4.72 6.49
N HIS A 161 13.62 -3.55 6.58
CA HIS A 161 12.23 -3.42 7.00
C HIS A 161 11.20 -3.93 5.98
N TRP A 162 11.50 -4.00 4.67
CA TRP A 162 10.64 -4.59 3.65
C TRP A 162 10.22 -6.04 3.94
N TYR A 163 10.99 -6.73 4.80
CA TYR A 163 10.76 -8.11 5.17
C TYR A 163 10.02 -8.23 6.51
N GLN A 164 9.89 -7.12 7.24
CA GLN A 164 9.18 -7.00 8.51
C GLN A 164 7.75 -6.44 8.33
N VAL A 165 7.44 -5.91 7.14
CA VAL A 165 6.09 -5.53 6.68
C VAL A 165 5.29 -6.76 6.27
#